data_AF-C7P423-F1
#
_entry.id   AF-C7P423-F1
#
_cell.length_a   1.000
_cell.length_b   1.000
_cell.length_c   1.000
_cell.angle_alpha   90.00
_cell.angle_beta   90.00
_cell.angle_gamma   90.00
#
_symmetry.space_group_name_H-M   'P 1'
#
loop_
_entity.id
_entity.type
_entity.pdbx_description
1 polymer ?
#
loop_
_entity_poly.entity_id
_entity_poly.type
_entity_poly.pdbx_seq_one_letter_code
_entity_poly.pdbx_strand_id
1 'polypeptide(L)'
;MSGSRGSRLPGDSETADRHKAEARAEARFSGALAARFDEYIEAHGATKSDVVRDALDEFLPSSQDSRYLLPEDPTLADAYLALAGDQKRVISVERVKSILCEETHPNTPKQIIREEVLEPLDDTPFLSVVYGKVAVRPLTARDEFGIEGGAPADD
;
A
#
# COMPACT_ATOMS: atom_id res chain seq x y z
N MET A 1 -60.29 16.79 4.26
CA MET A 1 -59.57 17.55 5.31
C MET A 1 -59.09 16.57 6.38
N SER A 2 -57.93 16.87 6.97
CA SER A 2 -57.24 16.17 8.07
C SER A 2 -56.61 14.81 7.77
N GLY A 3 -55.30 14.76 8.00
CA GLY A 3 -54.42 13.64 7.71
C GLY A 3 -54.14 12.72 8.90
N SER A 4 -53.33 11.70 8.64
CA SER A 4 -52.61 10.94 9.65
C SER A 4 -51.24 10.51 9.11
N ARG A 5 -50.26 10.53 10.02
CA ARG A 5 -48.81 10.44 9.83
C ARG A 5 -48.31 8.99 9.95
N GLY A 6 -47.16 8.71 9.32
CA GLY A 6 -46.21 7.64 9.67
C GLY A 6 -46.57 6.26 9.09
N SER A 7 -45.67 5.52 8.45
CA SER A 7 -44.29 5.26 8.85
C SER A 7 -43.38 5.10 7.62
N ARG A 8 -42.50 6.08 7.40
CA ARG A 8 -41.26 5.85 6.65
C ARG A 8 -40.26 5.34 7.67
N LEU A 9 -39.82 4.09 7.51
CA LEU A 9 -38.72 3.55 8.29
C LEU A 9 -37.48 4.40 8.00
N PRO A 10 -36.75 4.87 9.03
CA PRO A 10 -35.45 5.49 8.83
C PRO A 10 -34.47 4.37 8.48
N GLY A 11 -34.06 4.28 7.21
CA GLY A 11 -33.06 3.28 6.82
C GLY A 11 -32.84 3.03 5.32
N ASP A 12 -33.85 3.15 4.45
CA ASP A 12 -33.72 2.63 3.07
C ASP A 12 -33.53 3.71 1.99
N SER A 13 -32.86 4.81 2.34
CA SER A 13 -32.25 5.68 1.33
C SER A 13 -30.79 5.27 1.17
N GLU A 14 -30.48 4.78 -0.04
CA GLU A 14 -29.14 4.89 -0.65
C GLU A 14 -28.02 4.06 -0.01
N THR A 15 -28.04 2.74 -0.17
CA THR A 15 -26.79 1.94 -0.05
C THR A 15 -26.83 0.60 -0.80
N ALA A 16 -27.33 0.58 -2.03
CA ALA A 16 -27.20 -0.58 -2.91
C ALA A 16 -26.02 -0.43 -3.89
N ASP A 17 -24.91 0.18 -3.45
CA ASP A 17 -23.77 0.44 -4.33
C ASP A 17 -22.41 0.37 -3.61
N ARG A 18 -22.21 -0.67 -2.77
CA ARG A 18 -20.93 -0.91 -2.07
C ARG A 18 -19.93 -1.80 -2.84
N HIS A 19 -20.23 -2.23 -4.07
CA HIS A 19 -19.40 -3.19 -4.82
C HIS A 19 -19.14 -2.83 -6.29
N LYS A 20 -19.11 -1.54 -6.65
CA LYS A 20 -18.86 -1.14 -8.05
C LYS A 20 -17.39 -0.99 -8.48
N ALA A 21 -16.43 -1.35 -7.63
CA ALA A 21 -15.02 -1.34 -7.98
C ALA A 21 -14.29 -2.67 -7.71
N GLU A 22 -15.00 -3.81 -7.73
CA GLU A 22 -14.33 -5.11 -7.76
C GLU A 22 -13.72 -5.34 -9.15
N ALA A 23 -12.43 -5.04 -9.29
CA ALA A 23 -11.66 -5.46 -10.44
C ALA A 23 -11.64 -7.00 -10.48
N ARG A 24 -12.17 -7.59 -11.54
CA ARG A 24 -12.16 -9.05 -11.75
C ARG A 24 -11.00 -9.40 -12.68
N ALA A 25 -10.00 -10.09 -12.14
CA ALA A 25 -8.91 -10.65 -12.93
C ALA A 25 -9.26 -12.10 -13.31
N GLU A 26 -9.43 -12.37 -14.60
CA GLU A 26 -9.59 -13.73 -15.13
C GLU A 26 -8.26 -14.20 -15.74
N ALA A 27 -7.47 -14.95 -14.96
CA ALA A 27 -6.25 -15.58 -15.45
C ALA A 27 -6.49 -17.06 -15.75
N ARG A 28 -6.12 -17.51 -16.95
CA ARG A 28 -6.11 -18.93 -17.32
C ARG A 28 -4.71 -19.49 -17.09
N PHE A 29 -4.53 -20.27 -16.04
CA PHE A 29 -3.32 -21.04 -15.85
C PHE A 29 -3.28 -22.19 -16.87
N SER A 30 -2.13 -22.41 -17.50
CA SER A 30 -1.94 -23.51 -18.45
C SER A 30 -0.58 -24.18 -18.25
N GLY A 31 -0.46 -25.43 -18.72
CA GLY A 31 0.78 -26.19 -18.65
C GLY A 31 1.21 -26.53 -17.21
N ALA A 32 2.52 -26.48 -16.98
CA ALA A 32 3.13 -26.89 -15.70
C ALA A 32 2.66 -26.04 -14.49
N LEU A 33 2.28 -24.78 -14.70
CA LEU A 33 1.79 -23.92 -13.63
C LEU A 33 0.42 -24.38 -13.12
N ALA A 34 -0.49 -24.78 -14.02
CA ALA A 34 -1.80 -25.29 -13.65
C ALA A 34 -1.68 -26.59 -12.84
N ALA A 35 -0.80 -27.51 -13.28
CA ALA A 35 -0.57 -28.77 -12.57
C ALA A 35 -0.07 -28.56 -11.14
N ARG A 36 0.94 -27.69 -10.94
CA ARG A 36 1.45 -27.37 -9.60
C ARG A 36 0.41 -26.65 -8.72
N PHE A 37 -0.41 -25.79 -9.34
CA PHE A 37 -1.46 -25.06 -8.62
C PHE A 37 -2.57 -26.00 -8.14
N ASP A 38 -3.04 -26.91 -8.98
CA ASP A 38 -4.05 -27.90 -8.59
C ASP A 38 -3.49 -28.88 -7.53
N GLU A 39 -2.23 -29.33 -7.65
CA GLU A 39 -1.56 -30.16 -6.64
C GLU A 39 -1.44 -29.44 -5.28
N TYR A 40 -1.10 -28.16 -5.30
CA TYR A 40 -1.01 -27.35 -4.08
C TYR A 40 -2.37 -27.22 -3.38
N ILE A 41 -3.42 -26.98 -4.14
CA ILE A 41 -4.81 -26.90 -3.63
C ILE A 41 -5.22 -28.22 -3.00
N GLU A 42 -4.96 -29.34 -3.68
CA GLU A 42 -5.30 -30.67 -3.18
C GLU A 42 -4.53 -31.00 -1.89
N ALA A 43 -3.25 -30.65 -1.83
CA ALA A 43 -2.40 -30.91 -0.66
C ALA A 43 -2.75 -30.05 0.56
N HIS A 44 -3.20 -28.80 0.35
CA HIS A 44 -3.44 -27.84 1.43
C HIS A 44 -4.93 -27.61 1.73
N GLY A 45 -5.85 -28.19 0.96
CA GLY A 45 -7.30 -28.03 1.12
C GLY A 45 -7.78 -26.58 0.93
N ALA A 46 -6.99 -25.74 0.25
CA ALA A 46 -7.28 -24.32 0.06
C ALA A 46 -8.18 -24.08 -1.17
N THR A 47 -8.90 -22.97 -1.23
CA THR A 47 -9.68 -22.64 -2.44
C THR A 47 -8.80 -21.93 -3.48
N LYS A 48 -9.14 -22.07 -4.77
CA LYS A 48 -8.42 -21.41 -5.88
C LYS A 48 -8.29 -19.89 -5.65
N SER A 49 -9.35 -19.28 -5.17
CA SER A 49 -9.40 -17.84 -4.92
C SER A 49 -8.51 -17.43 -3.74
N ASP A 50 -8.41 -18.25 -2.70
CA ASP A 50 -7.59 -17.93 -1.54
C ASP A 50 -6.10 -18.06 -1.87
N VAL A 51 -5.69 -19.13 -2.56
CA VAL A 51 -4.29 -19.29 -2.98
C VAL A 51 -3.85 -18.16 -3.90
N VAL A 52 -4.72 -17.72 -4.83
CA VAL A 52 -4.41 -16.58 -5.71
C VAL A 52 -4.40 -15.27 -4.93
N ARG A 53 -5.32 -15.07 -3.98
CA ARG A 53 -5.35 -13.87 -3.14
C ARG A 53 -4.10 -13.78 -2.29
N ASP A 54 -3.76 -14.84 -1.55
CA ASP A 54 -2.59 -14.88 -0.67
C ASP A 54 -1.30 -14.67 -1.47
N ALA A 55 -1.19 -15.28 -2.65
CA ALA A 55 -0.04 -15.06 -3.54
C ALA A 55 0.02 -13.63 -4.09
N LEU A 56 -1.13 -13.01 -4.38
CA LEU A 56 -1.19 -11.62 -4.80
C LEU A 56 -0.91 -10.67 -3.65
N ASP A 57 -1.36 -10.96 -2.43
CA ASP A 57 -1.05 -10.18 -1.23
C ASP A 57 0.43 -10.31 -0.86
N GLU A 58 1.05 -11.46 -1.09
CA GLU A 58 2.50 -11.64 -0.93
C GLU A 58 3.29 -10.88 -2.02
N PHE A 59 2.83 -10.92 -3.27
CA PHE A 59 3.53 -10.33 -4.41
C PHE A 59 3.27 -8.82 -4.58
N LEU A 60 2.11 -8.35 -4.14
CA LEU A 60 1.63 -6.96 -4.16
C LEU A 60 1.15 -6.59 -2.75
N PRO A 61 2.04 -6.58 -1.75
CA PRO A 61 1.66 -6.29 -0.37
C PRO A 61 1.01 -4.92 -0.30
N SER A 62 -0.17 -4.88 0.31
CA SER A 62 -0.82 -3.61 0.62
C SER A 62 0.12 -2.79 1.51
N SER A 63 0.25 -1.50 1.25
CA SER A 63 1.05 -0.58 2.07
C SER A 63 0.56 -0.56 3.54
N GLN A 64 -0.64 -1.09 3.83
CA GLN A 64 -1.20 -1.20 5.18
C GLN A 64 -0.60 -2.36 6.02
N ASP A 65 -0.27 -3.49 5.39
CA ASP A 65 0.28 -4.70 6.04
C ASP A 65 1.81 -4.76 6.04
N SER A 66 2.48 -3.67 5.65
CA SER A 66 3.93 -3.63 5.64
C SER A 66 4.51 -3.80 7.05
N ARG A 67 5.52 -4.68 7.14
CA ARG A 67 6.36 -4.88 8.34
C ARG A 67 7.22 -3.66 8.70
N TYR A 68 7.23 -2.66 7.83
CA TYR A 68 8.05 -1.45 7.95
C TYR A 68 7.21 -0.24 8.34
N LEU A 69 7.86 0.76 8.93
CA LEU A 69 7.26 2.06 9.15
C LEU A 69 7.07 2.75 7.79
N LEU A 70 5.81 3.12 7.50
CA LEU A 70 5.42 3.77 6.26
C LEU A 70 4.58 5.02 6.55
N PRO A 71 4.55 6.00 5.61
CA PRO A 71 3.56 7.07 5.60
C PRO A 71 2.13 6.54 5.76
N GLU A 72 1.27 7.31 6.44
CA GLU A 72 -0.16 6.95 6.60
C GLU A 72 -0.92 7.01 5.26
N ASP A 73 -0.48 7.89 4.36
CA ASP A 73 -1.02 7.95 3.00
C ASP A 73 -0.46 6.79 2.16
N PRO A 74 -1.33 5.94 1.58
CA PRO A 74 -0.92 4.76 0.82
C PRO A 74 -0.14 5.13 -0.45
N THR A 75 -0.47 6.24 -1.09
CA THR A 75 0.23 6.72 -2.29
C THR A 75 1.65 7.17 -1.93
N LEU A 76 1.83 7.85 -0.80
CA LEU A 76 3.16 8.21 -0.29
C LEU A 76 3.93 6.99 0.21
N ALA A 77 3.24 6.00 0.77
CA ALA A 77 3.84 4.75 1.22
C ALA A 77 4.45 3.95 0.07
N ASP A 78 3.72 3.79 -1.04
CA ASP A 78 4.21 3.11 -2.24
C ASP A 78 5.40 3.87 -2.85
N ALA A 79 5.31 5.20 -2.91
CA ALA A 79 6.41 6.05 -3.36
C ALA A 79 7.66 5.92 -2.47
N TYR A 80 7.49 5.89 -1.15
CA TYR A 80 8.59 5.66 -0.23
C TYR A 80 9.20 4.26 -0.40
N LEU A 81 8.38 3.21 -0.54
CA LEU A 81 8.85 1.84 -0.76
C LEU A 81 9.67 1.70 -2.05
N ALA A 82 9.26 2.35 -3.13
CA ALA A 82 9.99 2.36 -4.41
C ALA A 82 11.36 3.09 -4.31
N LEU A 83 11.48 4.05 -3.39
CA LEU A 83 12.70 4.83 -3.21
C LEU A 83 13.63 4.29 -2.12
N ALA A 84 13.05 3.66 -1.10
CA ALA A 84 13.77 3.14 0.04
C ALA A 84 14.54 1.87 -0.33
N GLY A 85 15.59 1.60 0.42
CA GLY A 85 16.30 0.33 0.35
C GLY A 85 16.88 0.00 1.72
N ASP A 86 17.69 -1.05 1.79
CA ASP A 86 18.25 -1.53 3.06
C ASP A 86 19.19 -0.51 3.74
N GLN A 87 19.73 0.43 2.97
CA GLN A 87 20.64 1.47 3.46
C GLN A 87 20.14 2.86 3.10
N LYS A 88 20.57 3.86 3.87
CA LYS A 88 20.33 5.27 3.57
C LYS A 88 20.91 5.61 2.20
N ARG A 89 20.10 6.26 1.36
CA ARG A 89 20.50 6.65 -0.01
C ARG A 89 20.31 8.14 -0.21
N VAL A 90 21.17 8.73 -1.04
CA VAL A 90 21.03 10.12 -1.50
C VAL A 90 20.96 10.09 -3.02
N ILE A 91 19.81 10.48 -3.56
CA ILE A 91 19.47 10.38 -4.98
C ILE A 91 19.16 11.79 -5.50
N SER A 92 19.47 12.11 -6.76
CA SER A 92 19.05 13.40 -7.33
C SER A 92 17.53 13.44 -7.51
N VAL A 93 16.93 14.62 -7.33
CA VAL A 93 15.47 14.82 -7.54
C VAL A 93 15.03 14.34 -8.93
N GLU A 94 15.83 14.60 -9.96
CA GLU A 94 15.51 14.15 -11.33
C GLU A 94 15.52 12.63 -11.49
N ARG A 95 16.41 11.92 -10.79
CA ARG A 95 16.42 10.45 -10.81
C ARG A 95 15.24 9.89 -10.02
N VAL A 96 14.92 10.49 -8.88
CA VAL A 96 13.74 10.13 -8.08
C VAL A 96 12.45 10.28 -8.89
N LYS A 97 12.27 11.41 -9.57
CA LYS A 97 11.10 11.62 -10.44
C LYS A 97 10.99 10.56 -11.53
N SER A 98 12.11 10.14 -12.13
CA SER A 98 12.08 9.06 -13.13
C SER A 98 11.69 7.72 -12.52
N ILE A 99 12.24 7.36 -11.34
CA ILE A 99 11.88 6.11 -10.65
C ILE A 99 10.39 6.11 -10.28
N LEU A 100 9.90 7.20 -9.70
CA LEU A 100 8.48 7.31 -9.32
C LEU A 100 7.57 7.30 -10.54
N CYS A 101 7.93 7.95 -11.65
CA CYS A 101 7.20 7.78 -12.91
C CYS A 101 7.21 6.32 -13.36
N GLU A 102 8.34 5.61 -13.34
CA GLU A 102 8.44 4.27 -13.90
C GLU A 102 7.73 3.20 -13.04
N GLU A 103 7.79 3.32 -11.72
CA GLU A 103 7.38 2.24 -10.81
C GLU A 103 6.02 2.46 -10.15
N THR A 104 5.71 3.67 -9.70
CA THR A 104 4.51 3.93 -8.88
C THR A 104 3.48 4.81 -9.58
N HIS A 105 3.92 5.72 -10.46
CA HIS A 105 3.08 6.74 -11.08
C HIS A 105 3.35 6.89 -12.60
N PRO A 106 3.13 5.83 -13.41
CA PRO A 106 3.42 5.79 -14.86
C PRO A 106 2.71 6.85 -15.70
N ASN A 107 1.58 7.37 -15.21
CA ASN A 107 0.80 8.38 -15.92
C ASN A 107 0.95 9.79 -15.34
N THR A 108 1.77 9.97 -14.29
CA THR A 108 1.92 11.26 -13.61
C THR A 108 3.13 12.02 -14.16
N PRO A 109 2.96 13.26 -14.66
CA PRO A 109 4.06 14.11 -15.09
C PRO A 109 5.05 14.40 -13.95
N LYS A 110 6.34 14.45 -14.28
CA LYS A 110 7.44 14.73 -13.34
C LYS A 110 7.31 16.04 -12.54
N GLN A 111 6.56 17.01 -13.07
CA GLN A 111 6.26 18.28 -12.39
C GLN A 111 5.30 18.04 -11.22
N ILE A 112 4.25 17.25 -11.46
CA ILE A 112 3.23 16.90 -10.47
C ILE A 112 3.83 16.01 -9.38
N ILE A 113 4.72 15.08 -9.73
CA ILE A 113 5.42 14.23 -8.74
C ILE A 113 6.18 15.05 -7.69
N ARG A 114 6.68 16.23 -8.04
CA ARG A 114 7.37 17.08 -7.07
C ARG A 114 6.39 17.59 -6.01
N GLU A 115 5.27 18.15 -6.45
CA GLU A 115 4.30 18.85 -5.60
C GLU A 115 3.40 17.86 -4.83
N GLU A 116 3.00 16.75 -5.47
CA GLU A 116 2.03 15.81 -4.87
C GLU A 116 2.69 14.64 -4.13
N VAL A 117 3.98 14.38 -4.36
CA VAL A 117 4.66 13.22 -3.75
C VAL A 117 5.91 13.62 -2.97
N LEU A 118 6.84 14.35 -3.58
CA LEU A 118 8.12 14.66 -2.91
C LEU A 118 7.99 15.71 -1.81
N GLU A 119 7.19 16.75 -2.01
CA GLU A 119 6.95 17.77 -0.98
C GLU A 119 6.20 17.17 0.23
N PRO A 120 5.11 16.42 0.06
CA PRO A 120 4.47 15.73 1.18
C PRO A 120 5.36 14.72 1.88
N LEU A 121 6.23 14.00 1.15
CA LEU A 121 7.21 13.09 1.77
C LEU A 121 8.33 13.81 2.51
N ASP A 122 8.70 15.02 2.12
CA ASP A 122 9.70 15.85 2.82
C ASP A 122 9.20 16.31 4.20
N ASP A 123 7.88 16.47 4.36
CA ASP A 123 7.24 16.76 5.64
C ASP A 123 7.20 15.54 6.58
N THR A 124 7.60 14.36 6.12
CA THR A 124 7.63 13.12 6.91
C THR A 124 9.06 12.76 7.36
N PRO A 125 9.23 11.93 8.41
CA PRO A 125 10.56 11.51 8.84
C PRO A 125 11.25 10.54 7.86
N PHE A 126 10.57 10.07 6.81
CA PHE A 126 11.03 9.02 5.90
C PHE A 126 12.02 9.51 4.84
N LEU A 127 11.97 10.80 4.51
CA LEU A 127 12.73 11.39 3.42
C LEU A 127 13.03 12.86 3.73
N SER A 128 14.10 13.39 3.13
CA SER A 128 14.36 14.83 3.15
C SER A 128 14.89 15.33 1.80
N VAL A 129 14.42 16.47 1.32
CA VAL A 129 14.84 17.10 0.06
C VAL A 129 15.70 18.32 0.37
N VAL A 130 16.99 18.24 0.06
CA VAL A 130 17.96 19.32 0.33
C VAL A 130 18.82 19.57 -0.90
N TYR A 131 18.87 20.83 -1.37
CA TYR A 131 19.67 21.27 -2.53
C TYR A 131 19.50 20.39 -3.79
N GLY A 132 18.26 19.99 -4.11
CA GLY A 132 17.98 19.16 -5.30
C GLY A 132 18.41 17.69 -5.16
N LYS A 133 18.74 17.25 -3.95
CA LYS A 133 18.98 15.86 -3.60
C LYS A 133 17.93 15.39 -2.60
N VAL A 134 17.56 14.14 -2.74
CA VAL A 134 16.61 13.44 -1.90
C VAL A 134 17.39 12.44 -1.06
N ALA A 135 17.43 12.65 0.25
CA ALA A 135 17.96 11.68 1.18
C ALA A 135 16.81 10.81 1.69
N VAL A 136 16.85 9.52 1.35
CA VAL A 136 15.82 8.54 1.71
C VAL A 136 16.32 7.73 2.90
N ARG A 137 15.51 7.64 3.96
CA ARG A 137 15.82 6.77 5.10
C ARG A 137 15.64 5.30 4.73
N PRO A 138 16.45 4.39 5.31
CA PRO A 138 16.27 2.97 5.09
C PRO A 138 14.95 2.48 5.67
N LEU A 139 14.45 1.35 5.14
CA LEU A 139 13.27 0.69 5.68
C LEU A 139 13.54 0.24 7.12
N THR A 140 12.79 0.80 8.07
CA THR A 140 12.89 0.45 9.49
C THR A 140 11.73 -0.46 9.86
N ALA A 141 12.02 -1.59 10.52
CA ALA A 141 10.98 -2.53 10.94
C ALA A 141 10.12 -1.92 12.06
N ARG A 142 8.80 -2.17 12.04
CA ARG A 142 7.88 -1.67 13.08
C ARG A 142 8.27 -2.15 14.48
N ASP A 143 8.82 -3.37 14.60
CA ASP A 143 9.23 -3.96 15.88
C ASP A 143 10.45 -3.28 16.52
N GLU A 144 11.30 -2.59 15.74
CA GLU A 144 12.45 -1.85 16.29
C GLU A 144 12.04 -0.58 17.04
N PHE A 145 10.81 -0.09 16.84
CA PHE A 145 10.28 1.09 17.54
C PHE A 145 9.61 0.77 18.89
N GLY A 146 9.63 -0.50 19.31
CA GLY A 146 8.96 -0.98 20.51
C GLY A 146 9.79 -1.06 21.80
N ILE A 147 11.08 -0.69 21.81
CA ILE A 147 11.93 -0.85 23.01
C ILE A 147 12.95 0.28 23.17
N GLU A 148 12.52 1.53 23.36
CA GLU A 148 13.29 2.53 24.13
C GLU A 148 12.35 3.47 24.90
N GLY A 149 11.40 2.87 25.64
CA GLY A 149 10.42 3.60 26.44
C GLY A 149 10.15 2.94 27.78
N GLY A 150 11.09 3.09 28.72
CA GLY A 150 10.81 2.96 30.15
C GLY A 150 11.29 1.67 30.79
N ALA A 151 12.51 1.71 31.32
CA ALA A 151 12.72 1.10 32.63
C ALA A 151 11.88 1.87 33.66
N PRO A 152 11.18 1.18 34.55
CA PRO A 152 11.29 1.50 35.96
C PRO A 152 12.07 0.38 36.66
N ALA A 153 13.10 0.81 37.38
CA ALA A 153 13.61 0.06 38.52
C ALA A 153 12.48 -0.08 39.57
N ASP A 154 12.53 -1.18 40.33
CA ASP A 154 11.83 -1.53 41.60
C ASP A 154 11.38 -3.00 41.47
N ASP A 155 11.70 -3.96 42.35
CA ASP A 155 12.40 -4.05 43.64
C ASP A 155 12.90 -5.50 43.79
#